data_AF-A0A7X7JMT5-F1
#
_entry.id   AF-A0A7X7JMT5-F1
#
_cell.length_a   1.000
_cell.length_b   1.000
_cell.length_c   1.000
_cell.angle_alpha   90.00
_cell.angle_beta   90.00
_cell.angle_gamma   90.00
#
_symmetry.space_group_name_H-M   'P 1'
#
loop_
_entity.id
_entity.type
_entity.pdbx_description
1 polymer ?
#
loop_
_entity_poly.entity_id
_entity_poly.type
_entity_poly.pdbx_seq_one_letter_code
_entity_poly.pdbx_strand_id
1 'polypeptide(L)' 'VPVRATVETLSGLSAHADRLELLRWLRAIPSPRRIALHHGEPEAQLGFQRWAGALMAGK' A
#
# COMPACT_ATOMS: atom_id res chain seq x y z
N VAL A 1 -23.84 6.22 -21.36
CA VAL A 1 -23.30 6.20 -22.74
C VAL A 1 -22.58 4.86 -22.94
N PRO A 2 -22.75 4.13 -24.05
CA PRO A 2 -22.03 2.87 -24.29
C PRO A 2 -20.54 3.10 -24.61
N VAL A 3 -19.64 2.36 -23.96
CA VAL A 3 -18.20 2.36 -24.27
C VAL A 3 -17.92 1.29 -25.32
N ARG A 4 -17.41 1.70 -26.50
CA ARG A 4 -17.08 0.81 -27.64
C ARG A 4 -15.57 0.62 -27.86
N ALA A 5 -14.73 1.23 -27.02
CA ALA A 5 -13.28 1.11 -27.10
C ALA A 5 -12.77 -0.07 -26.25
N THR A 6 -11.61 -0.61 -26.60
CA THR A 6 -10.86 -1.53 -25.74
C THR A 6 -10.29 -0.75 -24.54
N VAL A 7 -10.47 -1.28 -23.33
CA VAL A 7 -10.00 -0.65 -22.09
C VAL A 7 -9.00 -1.60 -21.44
N GLU A 8 -7.77 -1.13 -21.28
CA GLU A 8 -6.68 -1.88 -20.65
C GLU A 8 -6.17 -1.12 -19.42
N THR A 9 -5.72 -1.86 -18.40
CA THR A 9 -5.06 -1.29 -17.21
C THR A 9 -3.60 -1.72 -17.18
N LEU A 10 -2.70 -0.76 -17.31
CA LEU A 10 -1.26 -1.00 -17.22
C LEU A 10 -0.79 -0.77 -15.78
N SER A 11 -0.19 -1.79 -15.17
CA SER A 11 0.41 -1.69 -13.83
C SER A 11 1.88 -1.23 -13.90
N GLY A 12 2.40 -0.71 -12.80
CA GLY A 12 3.84 -0.37 -12.65
C GLY A 12 4.27 1.01 -13.14
N LEU A 13 3.35 1.84 -13.67
CA LEU A 13 3.66 3.20 -14.16
C LEU A 13 3.18 4.32 -13.22
N SER A 14 2.62 3.98 -12.05
CA SER A 14 2.04 4.96 -11.12
C SER A 14 3.09 5.75 -10.33
N ALA A 15 4.36 5.34 -10.35
CA ALA A 15 5.45 5.87 -9.53
C ALA A 15 5.24 5.79 -8.00
N HIS A 16 4.20 5.07 -7.55
CA HIS A 16 3.96 4.79 -6.14
C HIS A 16 4.57 3.43 -5.79
N ALA A 17 5.12 3.34 -4.57
CA ALA A 17 5.54 2.07 -4.01
C ALA A 17 4.31 1.15 -3.89
N ASP A 18 4.45 -0.08 -4.37
CA ASP A 18 3.43 -1.10 -4.14
C ASP A 18 3.40 -1.53 -2.66
N ARG A 19 2.45 -2.41 -2.32
CA ARG A 19 2.26 -2.89 -0.96
C ARG A 19 3.50 -3.59 -0.38
N LEU A 20 4.24 -4.37 -1.18
CA LEU A 20 5.44 -5.08 -0.73
C LEU A 20 6.62 -4.10 -0.57
N GLU A 21 6.73 -3.13 -1.46
CA GLU A 21 7.74 -2.07 -1.38
C GLU A 21 7.54 -1.19 -0.14
N LEU A 22 6.30 -0.82 0.18
CA LEU A 22 5.97 -0.10 1.41
C LEU A 22 6.32 -0.93 2.67
N LEU A 23 6.00 -2.23 2.69
CA LEU A 23 6.38 -3.10 3.82
C LEU A 23 7.90 -3.21 3.96
N ARG A 24 8.62 -3.36 2.84
CA ARG A 24 10.09 -3.40 2.82
C ARG A 24 10.69 -2.11 3.37
N TRP A 25 10.17 -0.97 2.94
CA TRP A 25 10.59 0.34 3.44
C TRP A 25 10.32 0.46 4.95
N LEU A 26 9.12 0.10 5.40
CA LEU A 26 8.75 0.14 6.81
C LEU A 26 9.64 -0.77 7.67
N ARG A 27 9.99 -1.97 7.18
CA ARG A 27 10.91 -2.89 7.86
C ARG A 27 12.32 -2.32 8.02
N ALA A 28 12.76 -1.41 7.16
CA ALA A 28 14.07 -0.78 7.32
C ALA A 28 14.11 0.25 8.47
N ILE A 29 12.95 0.73 8.94
CA ILE A 29 12.87 1.73 10.02
C ILE A 29 13.12 1.05 11.38
N PRO A 30 14.06 1.54 12.21
CA PRO A 30 14.29 1.01 13.56
C PRO A 30 13.13 1.34 14.50
N SER A 31 12.49 0.30 15.06
CA SER A 31 11.52 0.36 16.16
C SER A 31 10.54 1.55 16.16
N PRO A 32 9.74 1.75 15.09
CA PRO A 32 8.79 2.85 15.04
C PRO A 32 7.72 2.68 16.12
N ARG A 33 7.52 3.70 16.97
CA ARG A 33 6.52 3.66 18.05
C ARG A 33 5.08 3.82 17.56
N ARG A 34 4.89 4.63 16.52
CA ARG A 34 3.59 4.92 15.90
C ARG A 34 3.78 5.15 14.41
N ILE A 35 2.80 4.72 13.63
CA ILE A 35 2.75 4.91 12.18
C ILE A 35 1.39 5.52 11.87
N ALA A 36 1.37 6.56 11.05
CA ALA A 36 0.16 7.15 10.51
C ALA A 36 0.16 6.93 8.99
N LEU A 37 -0.97 6.49 8.45
CA LEU A 37 -1.18 6.36 7.01
C LEU A 37 -1.88 7.64 6.51
N HIS A 38 -1.41 8.14 5.37
CA HIS A 38 -1.96 9.28 4.66
C HIS A 38 -1.99 8.93 3.17
N HIS A 39 -2.68 9.74 2.36
CA HIS A 39 -2.72 9.60 0.90
C HIS A 39 -3.05 8.19 0.41
N GLY A 40 -4.30 7.79 0.64
CA GLY A 40 -4.89 6.56 0.11
C GLY A 40 -6.35 6.50 0.52
N GLU A 41 -7.14 5.69 -0.15
CA GLU A 41 -8.54 5.47 0.20
C GLU A 41 -8.65 4.88 1.62
N PRO A 42 -9.68 5.25 2.41
CA PRO A 42 -9.84 4.74 3.78
C PRO A 42 -9.77 3.22 3.89
N GLU A 43 -10.36 2.50 2.93
CA GLU A 43 -10.35 1.04 2.88
C GLU A 43 -8.96 0.48 2.58
N ALA A 44 -8.20 1.14 1.70
CA ALA A 44 -6.82 0.76 1.39
C ALA A 44 -5.91 0.96 2.60
N GLN A 45 -6.08 2.07 3.33
CA GLN A 45 -5.34 2.33 4.57
C GLN A 45 -5.66 1.28 5.64
N LEU A 46 -6.95 0.98 5.88
CA LEU A 46 -7.37 -0.02 6.85
C LEU A 46 -6.85 -1.42 6.47
N GLY A 47 -6.90 -1.77 5.19
CA GLY A 47 -6.37 -3.02 4.67
C GLY A 47 -4.86 -3.14 4.86
N PHE A 48 -4.11 -2.09 4.52
CA PHE A 48 -2.66 -2.05 4.71
C PHE A 48 -2.28 -2.12 6.18
N GLN A 49 -2.95 -1.37 7.06
CA GLN A 49 -2.72 -1.40 8.51
C GLN A 49 -2.87 -2.82 9.08
N ARG A 50 -3.97 -3.52 8.73
CA ARG A 50 -4.21 -4.90 9.19
C ARG A 50 -3.16 -5.87 8.67
N TRP A 51 -2.87 -5.81 7.37
CA TRP A 51 -1.94 -6.73 6.71
C TRP A 51 -0.48 -6.50 7.14
N ALA A 52 0.01 -5.26 7.07
CA ALA A 52 1.38 -4.93 7.45
C ALA A 52 1.59 -5.06 8.96
N GLY A 53 0.61 -4.67 9.78
CA GLY A 53 0.67 -4.81 11.24
C GLY A 53 0.88 -6.26 11.68
N ALA A 54 0.16 -7.21 11.06
CA ALA A 54 0.34 -8.64 11.33
C ALA A 54 1.75 -9.15 10.96
N LEU A 55 2.35 -8.63 9.89
CA LEU A 55 3.69 -9.01 9.41
C LEU A 55 4.85 -8.29 10.10
N MET A 56 4.54 -7.26 10.88
CA MET A 56 5.48 -6.50 11.69
C MET A 56 5.47 -6.96 13.16
N ALA A 57 4.41 -7.63 13.62
CA ALA A 57 4.33 -8.24 14.94
C ALA A 57 5.36 -9.38 15.06
N GLY A 58 6.48 -9.10 15.73
CA GLY A 58 7.62 -10.01 15.86
C GLY A 58 8.96 -9.42 15.40
N LYS A 59 8.94 -8.21 14.84
CA LYS A 59 10.13 -7.36 14.66
C LYS A 59 10.36 -6.45 15.86
#